data_AF-K2DXK0-F1
#
_entry.id   AF-K2DXK0-F1
#
_cell.length_a   1.000
_cell.length_b   1.000
_cell.length_c   1.000
_cell.angle_alpha   90.00
_cell.angle_beta   90.00
_cell.angle_gamma   90.00
#
_symmetry.space_group_name_H-M   'P 1'
#
loop_
_entity.id
_entity.type
_entity.pdbx_description
1 polymer ?
#
loop_
_entity_poly.entity_id
_entity_poly.type
_entity_poly.pdbx_seq_one_letter_code
_entity_poly.pdbx_strand_id
1 'polypeptide(L)'
;MMPQPTESAHWRDSARPAKFFFIDAKAAFPVVLFLIHIRVWTLVVAMIIMMFFTVLNRYGYSVEVFLRLFKGVLAGPRKMAIPWWEN
;
A
#
# COMPACT_ATOMS: atom_id res chain seq x y z
N MET A 1 0.31 -30.48 -27.82
CA MET A 1 -0.98 -29.84 -27.47
C MET A 1 -0.69 -28.79 -26.41
N MET A 2 -0.83 -27.49 -26.69
CA MET A 2 -0.70 -26.47 -25.65
C MET A 2 -2.00 -26.45 -24.81
N PRO A 3 -1.93 -26.43 -23.47
CA PRO A 3 -3.13 -26.29 -22.65
C PRO A 3 -3.80 -24.95 -22.95
N GLN A 4 -5.12 -24.98 -23.22
CA GLN A 4 -5.90 -23.77 -23.43
C GLN A 4 -6.05 -23.03 -22.10
N PRO A 5 -5.95 -21.69 -22.08
CA PRO A 5 -6.20 -20.91 -20.87
C PRO A 5 -7.62 -21.18 -20.37
N THR A 6 -7.76 -21.38 -19.05
CA THR A 6 -9.05 -21.59 -18.41
C THR A 6 -9.87 -20.31 -18.46
N GLU A 7 -11.20 -20.41 -18.63
CA GLU A 7 -12.10 -19.24 -18.67
C GLU A 7 -11.97 -18.36 -17.40
N SER A 8 -11.59 -18.97 -16.28
CA SER A 8 -11.33 -18.31 -15.00
C SER A 8 -10.03 -17.51 -14.92
N ALA A 9 -9.08 -17.70 -15.85
CA ALA A 9 -7.79 -17.02 -15.84
C ALA A 9 -7.84 -15.76 -16.73
N HIS A 10 -8.53 -14.73 -16.26
CA HIS A 10 -8.68 -13.49 -17.00
C HIS A 10 -7.51 -12.53 -16.72
N TRP A 11 -6.89 -11.96 -17.76
CA TRP A 11 -5.71 -11.08 -17.66
C TRP A 11 -5.91 -9.86 -16.75
N ARG A 12 -7.15 -9.41 -16.55
CA ARG A 12 -7.52 -8.34 -15.60
C ARG A 12 -7.19 -8.71 -14.15
N ASP A 13 -7.25 -9.98 -13.80
CA ASP A 13 -7.08 -10.43 -12.42
C ASP A 13 -5.63 -10.33 -11.95
N SER A 14 -4.68 -10.27 -12.89
CA SER A 14 -3.26 -10.01 -12.62
C SER A 14 -3.00 -8.65 -11.96
N ALA A 15 -3.91 -7.68 -12.10
CA ALA A 15 -3.78 -6.36 -11.49
C ALA A 15 -4.41 -6.25 -10.09
N ARG A 16 -5.04 -7.32 -9.58
CA ARG A 16 -5.65 -7.29 -8.24
C ARG A 16 -4.57 -7.22 -7.16
N PRO A 17 -4.74 -6.41 -6.11
CA PRO A 17 -3.76 -6.34 -5.02
C PRO A 17 -3.70 -7.68 -4.28
N ALA A 18 -2.48 -8.15 -3.99
CA ALA A 18 -2.26 -9.34 -3.16
C ALA A 18 -2.74 -9.06 -1.74
N LYS A 19 -3.64 -9.91 -1.23
CA LYS A 19 -4.24 -9.78 0.10
C LYS A 19 -4.21 -11.12 0.82
N PHE A 20 -3.93 -11.08 2.12
CA PHE A 20 -4.15 -12.19 3.03
C PHE A 20 -5.36 -11.85 3.91
N PHE A 21 -6.49 -12.50 3.64
CA PHE A 21 -7.80 -12.11 4.17
C PHE A 21 -8.11 -10.62 3.89
N PHE A 22 -8.19 -9.79 4.91
CA PHE A 22 -8.44 -8.34 4.82
C PHE A 22 -7.17 -7.49 4.90
N ILE A 23 -6.01 -8.11 5.11
CA ILE A 23 -4.72 -7.43 5.25
C ILE A 23 -4.02 -7.41 3.89
N ASP A 24 -3.60 -6.23 3.46
CA ASP A 24 -2.79 -6.07 2.25
C ASP A 24 -1.40 -6.70 2.44
N ALA A 25 -0.88 -7.37 1.40
CA ALA A 25 0.47 -7.93 1.45
C ALA A 25 1.54 -6.87 1.76
N LYS A 26 1.34 -5.62 1.31
CA LYS A 26 2.24 -4.49 1.59
C LYS A 26 2.27 -4.13 3.08
N ALA A 27 1.17 -4.36 3.80
CA ALA A 27 1.08 -4.09 5.23
C ALA A 27 1.82 -5.14 6.07
N ALA A 28 2.16 -6.31 5.51
CA ALA A 28 2.81 -7.41 6.23
C ALA A 28 4.33 -7.24 6.41
N PHE A 29 4.96 -6.29 5.71
CA PHE A 29 6.41 -6.05 5.79
C PHE A 29 6.96 -5.87 7.23
N PRO A 30 6.29 -5.15 8.16
CA PRO A 30 6.76 -5.01 9.53
C PRO A 30 6.84 -6.35 10.30
N VAL A 31 6.04 -7.35 9.92
CA VAL A 31 6.11 -8.70 10.50
C VAL A 31 7.47 -9.33 10.17
N VAL A 32 7.95 -9.15 8.94
CA VAL A 32 9.27 -9.64 8.53
C VAL A 32 10.37 -9.01 9.38
N LEU A 33 10.30 -7.71 9.64
CA LEU A 33 11.25 -7.01 10.53
C LEU A 33 11.18 -7.53 11.97
N PHE A 34 9.98 -7.77 12.50
CA PHE A 34 9.80 -8.39 13.81
C PHE A 34 10.42 -9.80 13.89
N LEU A 35 10.26 -10.62 12.84
CA LEU A 35 10.83 -11.96 12.79
C LEU A 35 12.37 -11.95 12.79
N ILE A 36 13.00 -10.92 12.20
CA ILE A 36 14.46 -10.76 12.21
C ILE A 36 14.96 -10.30 13.60
N HIS A 37 14.19 -9.47 14.30
CA HIS A 37 14.55 -8.96 15.62
C HIS A 37 13.39 -9.13 16.62
N ILE A 38 13.25 -10.33 17.17
CA ILE A 38 12.13 -10.69 18.05
C ILE A 38 12.29 -10.03 19.43
N ARG A 39 11.68 -8.86 19.60
CA ARG A 39 11.54 -8.13 20.87
C ARG A 39 10.11 -7.63 21.01
N VAL A 40 9.68 -7.36 22.24
CA VAL A 40 8.33 -6.81 22.49
C VAL A 40 8.15 -5.47 21.79
N TRP A 41 9.19 -4.62 21.78
CA TRP A 41 9.09 -3.31 21.12
C TRP A 41 8.93 -3.42 19.61
N THR A 42 9.61 -4.37 18.94
CA THR A 42 9.44 -4.58 17.48
C THR A 42 8.09 -5.17 17.15
N LEU A 43 7.52 -6.00 18.03
CA LEU A 43 6.13 -6.46 17.91
C LEU A 43 5.15 -5.28 17.96
N VAL A 44 5.30 -4.38 18.94
CA VAL A 44 4.45 -3.19 19.09
C VAL A 44 4.56 -2.29 17.85
N VAL A 45 5.78 -2.04 17.37
CA VAL A 45 6.01 -1.27 16.14
C VAL A 45 5.36 -1.96 14.93
N ALA A 46 5.52 -3.27 14.78
CA ALA A 46 4.91 -4.02 13.70
C ALA A 46 3.38 -3.91 13.72
N MET A 47 2.76 -4.06 14.89
CA MET A 47 1.31 -3.92 15.07
C MET A 47 0.80 -2.53 14.71
N ILE A 48 1.49 -1.46 15.14
CA ILE A 48 1.10 -0.08 14.82
C ILE A 48 1.16 0.16 13.31
N ILE A 49 2.25 -0.24 12.66
CA ILE A 49 2.44 -0.02 11.22
C ILE A 49 1.42 -0.86 10.41
N MET A 50 1.21 -2.11 10.79
CA MET A 50 0.19 -2.98 10.17
C MET A 50 -1.20 -2.37 10.30
N MET A 51 -1.56 -1.89 11.50
CA MET A 51 -2.85 -1.26 11.76
C MET A 51 -3.03 0.00 10.90
N PHE A 52 -2.01 0.85 10.83
CA PHE A 52 -2.02 2.05 9.97
C PHE A 52 -2.31 1.72 8.50
N PHE A 53 -1.57 0.79 7.89
CA PHE A 53 -1.80 0.43 6.49
C PHE A 53 -3.12 -0.32 6.26
N THR A 54 -3.57 -1.11 7.22
CA THR A 54 -4.87 -1.79 7.15
C THR A 54 -6.01 -0.78 7.16
N VAL A 55 -5.93 0.26 8.00
CA VAL A 55 -6.89 1.35 8.03
C VAL A 55 -6.91 2.12 6.71
N LEU A 56 -5.73 2.46 6.14
CA LEU A 56 -5.66 3.10 4.82
C LEU A 56 -6.33 2.25 3.73
N ASN A 57 -6.05 0.93 3.69
CA ASN A 57 -6.67 0.02 2.73
C ASN A 57 -8.19 -0.04 2.90
N ARG A 58 -8.68 -0.03 4.15
CA ARG A 58 -10.12 -0.03 4.44
C ARG A 58 -10.85 1.17 3.86
N TYR A 59 -10.21 2.34 3.82
CA TYR A 59 -10.73 3.55 3.17
C TYR A 59 -10.47 3.61 1.66
N GLY A 60 -9.80 2.61 1.08
CA GLY A 60 -9.47 2.58 -0.35
C GLY A 60 -8.26 3.43 -0.73
N TYR A 61 -7.50 3.96 0.25
CA TYR A 61 -6.27 4.70 -0.03
C TYR A 61 -5.11 3.74 -0.31
N SER A 62 -4.49 3.89 -1.47
CA SER A 62 -3.14 3.33 -1.69
C SER A 62 -2.10 4.18 -0.96
N VAL A 63 -0.93 3.59 -0.68
CA VAL A 63 0.19 4.30 -0.05
C VAL A 63 0.59 5.54 -0.87
N GLU A 64 0.59 5.43 -2.20
CA GLU A 64 0.91 6.54 -3.11
C GLU A 64 -0.11 7.68 -3.02
N VAL A 65 -1.41 7.36 -2.98
CA VAL A 65 -2.48 8.36 -2.84
C VAL A 65 -2.40 9.01 -1.47
N PHE A 66 -2.17 8.23 -0.41
CA PHE A 66 -1.97 8.78 0.94
C PHE A 66 -0.77 9.72 0.98
N LEU A 67 0.38 9.34 0.41
CA LEU A 67 1.55 10.21 0.36
C LEU A 67 1.28 11.49 -0.44
N ARG A 68 0.50 11.42 -1.52
CA ARG A 68 0.07 12.60 -2.28
C ARG A 68 -0.79 13.53 -1.42
N LEU A 69 -1.77 12.98 -0.71
CA LEU A 69 -2.61 13.73 0.22
C LEU A 69 -1.76 14.36 1.32
N PHE A 70 -0.89 13.56 1.95
CA PHE A 70 0.00 13.98 3.02
C PHE A 70 0.93 15.12 2.59
N LYS A 71 1.58 15.00 1.43
CA LYS A 71 2.38 16.09 0.85
C LYS A 71 1.54 17.34 0.58
N GLY A 72 0.31 17.17 0.10
CA GLY A 72 -0.62 18.28 -0.12
C GLY A 72 -1.05 18.98 1.18
N VAL A 73 -1.17 18.24 2.28
CA VAL A 73 -1.44 18.80 3.61
C VAL A 73 -0.23 19.55 4.14
N LEU A 74 0.98 18.97 4.02
CA LEU A 74 2.23 19.60 4.47
C LEU A 74 2.58 20.87 3.68
N ALA A 75 2.30 20.91 2.38
CA ALA A 75 2.55 22.08 1.53
C ALA A 75 1.62 23.28 1.84
N GLY A 76 0.54 23.06 2.60
CA GLY A 76 -0.41 24.11 2.96
C GLY A 76 -1.38 24.51 1.83
N PRO A 77 -2.15 25.58 2.03
CA PRO A 77 -3.25 25.96 1.13
C PRO A 77 -2.78 26.62 -0.19
N ARG A 78 -1.57 27.16 -0.24
CA ARG A 78 -1.02 27.79 -1.44
C ARG A 78 -0.30 26.75 -2.29
N LYS A 79 -0.84 26.48 -3.47
CA LYS A 79 -0.26 25.54 -4.45
C LYS A 79 0.03 26.35 -5.72
N MET A 80 1.31 26.55 -6.03
CA MET A 80 1.71 27.19 -7.28
C MET A 80 1.66 26.13 -8.37
N ALA A 81 0.73 26.28 -9.32
CA ALA A 81 0.72 25.47 -10.51
C ALA A 81 1.77 26.05 -11.46
N ILE A 82 2.91 25.38 -11.58
CA ILE A 82 3.88 25.70 -12.62
C ILE A 82 3.39 25.00 -13.90
N PRO A 83 3.06 25.74 -14.96
CA PRO A 83 2.68 25.12 -16.22
C PRO A 83 3.87 24.34 -16.80
N TRP A 84 3.60 23.19 -17.41
CA TRP A 84 4.67 22.27 -17.87
C TRP A 84 5.53 22.81 -19.02
N TRP A 85 5.16 23.94 -19.60
CA TRP A 85 5.86 24.60 -20.70
C TRP A 85 6.81 25.71 -20.23
N GLU A 86 6.80 26.07 -18.95
CA GLU A 86 7.75 27.02 -18.37
C GLU A 86 8.93 26.23 -17.78
N ASN A 87 10.04 26.17 -18.55
CA ASN A 87 11.35 25.74 -18.08
C ASN A 87 12.20 26.96 -17.72
#